data_AF-A0A965YEI6-F1
#
_entry.id   AF-A0A965YEI6-F1
#
_cell.length_a   1.000
_cell.length_b   1.000
_cell.length_c   1.000
_cell.angle_alpha   90.00
_cell.angle_beta   90.00
_cell.angle_gamma   90.00
#
_symmetry.space_group_name_H-M   'P 1'
#
loop_
_entity.id
_entity.type
_entity.pdbx_description
1 polymer ?
#
loop_
_entity_poly.entity_id
_entity_poly.type
_entity_poly.pdbx_seq_one_letter_code
_entity_poly.pdbx_strand_id
1 'polypeptide(L)'
;AGRAFHQRYAELTRHADKRLVEHIGRNLAKHLGTKEREAILQLAEHADLGILSCGTENIIEAFLQEAGLLGHFSFIRAKRLSWDAQGTAHMHVDIDGPEAKARAITALRSTYQSILAVGDGPTDIPMLNAADLGLVMNWSTRQASYPFATYTSLKELCSHCLSHLDNASEACRTAKR
;
A
#
# COMPACT_ATOMS: atom_id res chain seq x y z
N ALA A 1 6.37 10.95 19.04
CA ALA A 1 6.04 9.51 18.91
C ALA A 1 6.78 8.84 17.74
N GLY A 2 6.67 9.35 16.50
CA GLY A 2 7.26 8.69 15.31
C GLY A 2 8.79 8.50 15.33
N ARG A 3 9.57 9.51 15.75
CA ARG A 3 11.05 9.43 15.78
C ARG A 3 11.58 8.32 16.69
N ALA A 4 10.99 8.15 17.88
CA ALA A 4 11.38 7.10 18.82
C ALA A 4 11.05 5.69 18.29
N PHE A 5 9.93 5.54 17.56
CA PHE A 5 9.59 4.28 16.90
C PHE A 5 10.61 3.92 15.82
N HIS A 6 10.96 4.87 14.94
CA HIS A 6 11.92 4.61 13.86
C HIS A 6 13.31 4.26 14.38
N GLN A 7 13.77 4.95 15.42
CA GLN A 7 15.05 4.64 16.07
C GLN A 7 15.06 3.22 16.66
N ARG A 8 14.01 2.87 17.42
CA ARG A 8 13.87 1.54 17.99
C ARG A 8 13.74 0.45 16.92
N TYR A 9 13.01 0.73 15.84
CA TYR A 9 12.87 -0.21 14.73
C TYR A 9 14.21 -0.42 14.01
N ALA A 10 14.98 0.65 13.77
CA ALA A 10 16.32 0.57 13.19
C ALA A 10 17.27 -0.27 14.05
N GLU A 11 17.20 -0.14 15.37
CA GLU A 11 17.98 -0.97 16.30
C GLU A 11 17.61 -2.44 16.19
N LEU A 12 16.31 -2.77 16.13
CA LEU A 12 15.83 -4.15 15.99
C LEU A 12 16.22 -4.77 14.64
N THR A 13 16.28 -3.97 13.58
CA THR A 13 16.63 -4.44 12.24
C THR A 13 18.12 -4.41 11.94
N ARG A 14 18.98 -3.88 12.83
CA ARG A 14 20.41 -3.65 12.57
C ARG A 14 21.16 -4.89 12.08
N HIS A 15 20.77 -6.07 12.55
CA HIS A 15 21.37 -7.36 12.20
C HIS A 15 20.47 -8.21 11.30
N ALA A 16 19.37 -7.66 10.80
CA ALA A 16 18.55 -8.34 9.81
C ALA A 16 19.34 -8.41 8.51
N ASP A 17 19.57 -9.60 7.98
CA ASP A 17 20.17 -9.77 6.66
C ASP A 17 19.10 -9.77 5.55
N LYS A 18 19.57 -9.64 4.30
CA LYS A 18 18.70 -9.67 3.12
C LYS A 18 17.88 -10.97 3.03
N ARG A 19 18.45 -12.12 3.43
CA ARG A 19 17.78 -13.42 3.34
C ARG A 19 16.59 -13.52 4.28
N LEU A 20 16.71 -13.00 5.49
CA LEU A 20 15.63 -12.93 6.47
C LEU A 20 14.48 -12.07 5.95
N VAL A 21 14.79 -10.88 5.42
CA VAL A 21 13.80 -9.96 4.85
C VAL A 21 13.02 -10.62 3.71
N GLU A 22 13.73 -11.25 2.77
CA GLU A 22 13.10 -11.96 1.67
C GLU A 22 12.29 -13.18 2.15
N HIS A 23 12.80 -13.92 3.13
CA HIS A 23 12.10 -15.08 3.70
C HIS A 23 10.76 -14.66 4.35
N ILE A 24 10.74 -13.55 5.08
CA ILE A 24 9.52 -13.00 5.67
C ILE A 24 8.53 -12.63 4.56
N GLY A 25 8.97 -11.87 3.54
CA GLY A 25 8.11 -11.48 2.41
C GLY A 25 7.48 -12.68 1.70
N ARG A 26 8.29 -13.69 1.36
CA ARG A 26 7.81 -14.94 0.73
C ARG A 26 6.83 -15.71 1.59
N ASN A 27 7.07 -15.79 2.90
CA ASN A 27 6.14 -16.49 3.81
C ASN A 27 4.81 -15.76 3.96
N LEU A 28 4.82 -14.42 3.97
CA LEU A 28 3.60 -13.63 3.99
C LEU A 28 2.79 -13.84 2.71
N ALA A 29 3.44 -13.90 1.55
CA ALA A 29 2.79 -14.09 0.24
C ALA A 29 1.94 -15.36 0.16
N LYS A 30 2.29 -16.41 0.91
CA LYS A 30 1.52 -17.66 0.99
C LYS A 30 0.10 -17.48 1.54
N HIS A 31 -0.17 -16.38 2.23
CA HIS A 31 -1.49 -16.07 2.78
C HIS A 31 -2.37 -15.33 1.77
N LEU A 32 -1.82 -14.88 0.64
CA LEU A 32 -2.59 -14.28 -0.44
C LEU A 32 -3.19 -15.39 -1.30
N GLY A 33 -4.51 -15.55 -1.23
CA GLY A 33 -5.21 -16.52 -2.05
C GLY A 33 -5.22 -16.16 -3.53
N THR A 34 -5.53 -17.15 -4.37
CA THR A 34 -5.57 -16.96 -5.83
C THR A 34 -6.60 -15.92 -6.26
N LYS A 35 -7.77 -15.88 -5.59
CA LYS A 35 -8.86 -14.95 -5.92
C LYS A 35 -8.48 -13.50 -5.60
N GLU A 36 -7.78 -13.30 -4.48
CA GLU A 36 -7.28 -11.99 -4.07
C GLU A 36 -6.23 -11.49 -5.06
N ARG A 37 -5.32 -12.37 -5.49
CA ARG A 37 -4.33 -12.05 -6.52
C ARG A 37 -4.99 -11.67 -7.86
N GLU A 38 -5.96 -12.45 -8.33
CA GLU A 38 -6.70 -12.16 -9.56
C GLU A 38 -7.43 -10.81 -9.49
N ALA A 39 -8.03 -10.47 -8.34
CA ALA A 39 -8.70 -9.19 -8.16
C ALA A 39 -7.71 -8.00 -8.22
N ILE A 40 -6.50 -8.14 -7.68
CA ILE A 40 -5.46 -7.10 -7.79
C ILE A 40 -5.00 -6.96 -9.26
N LEU A 41 -4.78 -8.08 -9.96
CA LEU A 41 -4.37 -8.08 -11.36
C LEU A 41 -5.41 -7.40 -12.26
N GLN A 42 -6.70 -7.71 -12.06
CA GLN A 42 -7.78 -7.02 -12.76
C GLN A 42 -7.77 -5.52 -12.47
N LEU A 43 -7.56 -5.10 -11.22
CA LEU A 43 -7.46 -3.69 -10.90
C LEU A 43 -6.26 -3.01 -11.60
N ALA A 44 -5.14 -3.71 -11.72
CA ALA A 44 -3.93 -3.21 -12.38
C ALA A 44 -4.11 -2.99 -13.90
N GLU A 45 -5.08 -3.65 -14.53
CA GLU A 45 -5.41 -3.41 -15.95
C GLU A 45 -6.09 -2.04 -16.17
N HIS A 46 -6.66 -1.45 -15.11
CA HIS A 46 -7.45 -0.22 -15.18
C HIS A 46 -6.81 0.96 -14.43
N ALA A 47 -5.77 0.73 -13.62
CA ALA A 47 -5.14 1.77 -12.81
C ALA A 47 -3.66 1.48 -12.54
N ASP A 48 -2.88 2.56 -12.41
CA ASP A 48 -1.54 2.49 -11.84
C ASP A 48 -1.63 2.18 -10.34
N LEU A 49 -1.02 1.08 -9.91
CA LEU A 49 -1.02 0.68 -8.50
C LEU A 49 0.21 1.23 -7.79
N GLY A 50 0.04 1.67 -6.54
CA GLY A 50 1.13 2.16 -5.71
C GLY A 50 0.94 1.81 -4.24
N ILE A 51 2.05 1.73 -3.49
CA ILE A 51 2.03 1.44 -2.06
C ILE A 51 2.72 2.57 -1.28
N LEU A 52 1.99 3.13 -0.31
CA LEU A 52 2.51 4.06 0.69
C LEU A 52 2.45 3.41 2.08
N SER A 53 3.59 3.02 2.63
CA SER A 53 3.63 2.18 3.83
C SER A 53 4.56 2.70 4.91
N CYS A 54 4.13 2.62 6.17
CA CYS A 54 5.02 2.77 7.31
C CYS A 54 5.86 1.50 7.57
N GLY A 55 5.63 0.41 6.82
CA GLY A 55 6.40 -0.82 6.92
C GLY A 55 7.74 -0.75 6.18
N THR A 56 8.31 -1.92 5.89
CA THR A 56 9.62 -2.07 5.25
C THR A 56 9.45 -2.44 3.77
N GLU A 57 9.94 -1.56 2.90
CA GLU A 57 9.89 -1.64 1.45
C GLU A 57 10.39 -2.98 0.92
N ASN A 58 11.54 -3.44 1.40
CA ASN A 58 12.14 -4.69 0.95
C ASN A 58 11.27 -5.92 1.25
N ILE A 59 10.48 -5.90 2.35
CA ILE A 59 9.53 -6.97 2.66
C ILE A 59 8.35 -6.93 1.70
N ILE A 60 7.86 -5.72 1.38
CA ILE A 60 6.77 -5.51 0.42
C ILE A 60 7.20 -5.97 -0.98
N GLU A 61 8.40 -5.59 -1.43
CA GLU A 61 8.98 -6.04 -2.70
C GLU A 61 9.07 -7.57 -2.75
N ALA A 62 9.62 -8.21 -1.72
CA ALA A 62 9.74 -9.67 -1.65
C ALA A 62 8.37 -10.37 -1.64
N PHE A 63 7.38 -9.81 -0.92
CA PHE A 63 6.00 -10.29 -0.92
C PHE A 63 5.38 -10.22 -2.32
N LEU A 64 5.47 -9.06 -2.98
CA LEU A 64 4.88 -8.86 -4.30
C LEU A 64 5.59 -9.68 -5.37
N GLN A 65 6.91 -9.88 -5.26
CA GLN A 65 7.67 -10.72 -6.18
C GLN A 65 7.21 -12.18 -6.08
N GLU A 66 7.07 -12.72 -4.87
CA GLU A 66 6.58 -14.08 -4.65
C GLU A 66 5.12 -14.24 -5.10
N ALA A 67 4.30 -13.22 -4.89
CA ALA A 67 2.91 -13.20 -5.34
C ALA A 67 2.76 -13.05 -6.87
N GLY A 68 3.83 -12.74 -7.60
CA GLY A 68 3.77 -12.45 -9.04
C GLY A 68 3.11 -11.10 -9.37
N LEU A 69 3.14 -10.15 -8.42
CA LEU A 69 2.46 -8.87 -8.52
C LEU A 69 3.40 -7.67 -8.65
N LEU A 70 4.70 -7.83 -8.37
CA LEU A 70 5.63 -6.68 -8.27
C LEU A 70 5.64 -5.80 -9.54
N GLY A 71 5.62 -6.41 -10.73
CA GLY A 71 5.61 -5.69 -12.00
C GLY A 71 4.34 -4.88 -12.28
N HIS A 72 3.30 -5.02 -11.45
CA HIS A 72 2.03 -4.30 -11.57
C HIS A 72 1.93 -3.09 -10.63
N PHE A 73 2.97 -2.82 -9.82
CA PHE A 73 3.03 -1.65 -8.96
C PHE A 73 4.04 -0.64 -9.51
N SER A 74 3.55 0.55 -9.85
CA SER A 74 4.35 1.65 -10.42
C SER A 74 5.29 2.29 -9.40
N PHE A 75 4.95 2.22 -8.10
CA PHE A 75 5.83 2.65 -7.03
C PHE A 75 5.55 1.95 -5.70
N ILE A 76 6.58 1.87 -4.87
CA ILE A 76 6.49 1.51 -3.45
C ILE A 76 7.31 2.54 -2.69
N ARG A 77 6.70 3.21 -1.71
CA ARG A 77 7.39 4.18 -0.85
C ARG A 77 7.19 3.76 0.60
N ALA A 78 8.28 3.36 1.25
CA ALA A 78 8.24 2.92 2.63
C ALA A 78 9.59 3.14 3.34
N LYS A 79 9.91 2.29 4.33
CA LYS A 79 11.25 2.25 4.93
C LYS A 79 12.11 1.26 4.16
N ARG A 80 13.25 1.69 3.64
CA ARG A 80 14.17 0.80 2.93
C ARG A 80 15.37 0.46 3.81
N LEU A 81 15.71 -0.82 3.85
CA LEU A 81 16.96 -1.30 4.41
C LEU A 81 18.01 -1.41 3.30
N SER A 82 19.22 -0.94 3.60
CA SER A 82 20.43 -1.15 2.81
C SER A 82 21.48 -1.78 3.69
N TRP A 83 22.37 -2.58 3.11
CA TRP A 83 23.43 -3.27 3.86
C TRP A 83 24.79 -2.76 3.43
N ASP A 84 25.65 -2.49 4.40
CA ASP A 84 27.06 -2.18 4.12
C ASP A 84 27.89 -3.45 3.86
N ALA A 85 29.18 -3.26 3.57
CA ALA A 85 30.10 -4.35 3.29
C ALA A 85 30.28 -5.31 4.48
N GLN A 86 29.99 -4.85 5.70
CA GLN A 86 30.05 -5.64 6.93
C GLN A 86 28.73 -6.38 7.21
N GLY A 87 27.71 -6.19 6.36
CA GLY A 87 26.38 -6.78 6.51
C GLY A 87 25.50 -6.07 7.53
N THR A 88 25.88 -4.88 8.01
CA THR A 88 25.05 -4.08 8.91
C THR A 88 23.94 -3.41 8.13
N ALA A 89 22.71 -3.55 8.61
CA ALA A 89 21.55 -2.89 8.01
C ALA A 89 21.44 -1.42 8.44
N HIS A 90 21.28 -0.55 7.46
CA HIS A 90 20.99 0.88 7.59
C HIS A 90 19.59 1.15 7.04
N MET A 91 18.81 1.97 7.74
CA MET A 91 17.42 2.25 7.37
C MET A 91 17.25 3.67 6.82
N HIS A 92 16.63 3.76 5.66
CA HIS A 92 16.18 4.98 5.02
C HIS A 92 14.65 5.08 5.13
N VAL A 93 14.12 6.20 5.58
CA VAL A 93 12.68 6.38 5.82
C VAL A 93 12.12 7.38 4.82
N ASP A 94 11.21 6.96 3.94
CA ASP A 94 10.42 7.85 3.08
C ASP A 94 9.08 8.19 3.76
N ILE A 95 8.27 7.17 4.04
CA ILE A 95 7.00 7.33 4.75
C ILE A 95 7.23 7.16 6.27
N ASP A 96 7.32 8.29 6.96
CA ASP A 96 7.66 8.38 8.38
C ASP A 96 6.43 8.42 9.32
N GLY A 97 5.22 8.42 8.78
CA GLY A 97 3.98 8.37 9.56
C GLY A 97 2.71 8.63 8.74
N PRO A 98 1.54 8.69 9.41
CA PRO A 98 0.24 8.91 8.78
C PRO A 98 0.20 10.12 7.84
N GLU A 99 0.68 11.28 8.31
CA GLU A 99 0.68 12.52 7.53
C GLU A 99 1.60 12.47 6.30
N ALA A 100 2.66 11.65 6.33
CA ALA A 100 3.52 11.49 5.16
C ALA A 100 2.79 10.79 4.02
N LYS A 101 1.88 9.85 4.32
CA LYS A 101 1.03 9.22 3.32
C LYS A 101 0.08 10.24 2.66
N ALA A 102 -0.55 11.12 3.46
CA ALA A 102 -1.42 12.18 2.93
C ALA A 102 -0.67 13.17 2.02
N ARG A 103 0.53 13.58 2.43
CA ARG A 103 1.39 14.43 1.58
C ARG A 103 1.78 13.74 0.28
N ALA A 104 2.10 12.44 0.34
CA ALA A 104 2.41 11.66 -0.86
C ALA A 104 1.21 11.56 -1.82
N ILE A 105 0.00 11.33 -1.32
CA ILE A 105 -1.24 11.39 -2.14
C ILE A 105 -1.41 12.77 -2.78
N THR A 106 -1.23 13.83 -2.00
CA THR A 106 -1.37 15.21 -2.52
C THR A 106 -0.37 15.49 -3.63
N ALA A 107 0.88 15.00 -3.50
CA ALA A 107 1.89 15.15 -4.55
C ALA A 107 1.55 14.40 -5.84
N LEU A 108 0.82 13.27 -5.76
CA LEU A 108 0.39 12.52 -6.94
C LEU A 108 -0.68 13.25 -7.77
N ARG A 109 -1.37 14.26 -7.21
CA ARG A 109 -2.41 15.02 -7.92
C ARG A 109 -1.89 15.84 -9.11
N SER A 110 -0.58 16.09 -9.20
CA SER A 110 0.00 16.68 -10.41
C SER A 110 0.02 15.73 -11.60
N THR A 111 -0.08 14.43 -11.35
CA THR A 111 0.04 13.37 -12.36
C THR A 111 -1.29 12.66 -12.59
N TYR A 112 -2.08 12.47 -11.52
CA TYR A 112 -3.31 11.70 -11.55
C TYR A 112 -4.53 12.58 -11.34
N GLN A 113 -5.54 12.40 -12.21
CA GLN A 113 -6.82 13.12 -12.13
C GLN A 113 -7.72 12.59 -11.02
N SER A 114 -7.66 11.28 -10.75
CA SER A 114 -8.44 10.60 -9.72
C SER A 114 -7.52 9.66 -8.96
N ILE A 115 -7.60 9.72 -7.63
CA ILE A 115 -6.79 8.90 -6.73
C ILE A 115 -7.73 8.19 -5.76
N LEU A 116 -7.67 6.86 -5.78
CA LEU A 116 -8.35 5.99 -4.82
C LEU A 116 -7.32 5.54 -3.79
N ALA A 117 -7.67 5.57 -2.51
CA ALA A 117 -6.80 5.14 -1.43
C ALA A 117 -7.46 4.06 -0.58
N VAL A 118 -6.67 3.06 -0.20
CA VAL A 118 -7.09 1.94 0.62
C VAL A 118 -6.17 1.83 1.83
N GLY A 119 -6.75 1.69 3.02
CA GLY A 119 -6.02 1.51 4.28
C GLY A 119 -6.72 0.49 5.16
N ASP A 120 -6.06 0.05 6.22
CA ASP A 120 -6.60 -0.98 7.13
C ASP A 120 -6.83 -0.46 8.55
N GLY A 121 -6.37 0.76 8.85
CA GLY A 121 -6.53 1.29 10.20
C GLY A 121 -6.37 2.80 10.37
N PRO A 122 -6.35 3.24 11.64
CA PRO A 122 -6.30 4.67 11.98
C PRO A 122 -5.11 5.42 11.39
N THR A 123 -4.00 4.74 11.12
CA THR A 123 -2.81 5.36 10.52
C THR A 123 -2.99 5.77 9.07
N ASP A 124 -4.02 5.28 8.40
CA ASP A 124 -4.29 5.58 7.00
C ASP A 124 -5.35 6.67 6.82
N ILE A 125 -6.09 7.03 7.89
CA ILE A 125 -7.16 8.04 7.83
C ILE A 125 -6.72 9.34 7.13
N PRO A 126 -5.52 9.91 7.39
CA PRO A 126 -5.07 11.10 6.66
C PRO A 126 -4.92 10.87 5.15
N MET A 127 -4.40 9.71 4.74
CA MET A 127 -4.27 9.31 3.33
C MET A 127 -5.65 9.13 2.67
N LEU A 128 -6.57 8.49 3.38
CA LEU A 128 -7.94 8.24 2.90
C LEU A 128 -8.73 9.54 2.71
N ASN A 129 -8.56 10.52 3.61
CA ASN A 129 -9.15 11.85 3.47
C ASN A 129 -8.55 12.67 2.32
N ALA A 130 -7.28 12.46 2.00
CA ALA A 130 -6.59 13.20 0.94
C ALA A 130 -6.91 12.68 -0.47
N ALA A 131 -7.42 11.46 -0.57
CA ALA A 131 -7.83 10.81 -1.82
C ALA A 131 -9.22 11.28 -2.27
N ASP A 132 -9.56 11.04 -3.54
CA ASP A 132 -10.91 11.34 -4.06
C ASP A 132 -11.93 10.30 -3.58
N LEU A 133 -11.46 9.08 -3.31
CA LEU A 133 -12.21 8.03 -2.65
C LEU A 133 -11.31 7.26 -1.67
N GLY A 134 -11.64 7.34 -0.39
CA GLY A 134 -11.01 6.58 0.68
C GLY A 134 -11.82 5.35 1.06
N LEU A 135 -11.19 4.18 1.09
CA LEU A 135 -11.80 2.90 1.47
C LEU A 135 -11.01 2.23 2.60
N VAL A 136 -11.70 1.44 3.42
CA VAL A 136 -11.07 0.67 4.48
C VAL A 136 -11.20 -0.82 4.23
N MET A 137 -10.09 -1.54 4.38
CA MET A 137 -10.05 -3.00 4.46
C MET A 137 -9.97 -3.42 5.92
N ASN A 138 -11.07 -3.90 6.48
CA ASN A 138 -11.11 -4.43 7.84
C ASN A 138 -10.90 -5.94 7.83
N TRP A 139 -9.68 -6.37 8.17
CA TRP A 139 -9.33 -7.78 8.34
C TRP A 139 -9.82 -8.37 9.67
N SER A 140 -10.29 -7.53 10.61
CA SER A 140 -10.77 -7.96 11.92
C SER A 140 -12.27 -8.24 11.92
N THR A 141 -12.70 -9.24 12.68
CA THR A 141 -14.11 -9.46 13.02
C THR A 141 -14.65 -8.45 14.05
N ARG A 142 -13.78 -7.61 14.64
CA ARG A 142 -14.22 -6.54 15.54
C ARG A 142 -14.74 -5.36 14.73
N GLN A 143 -15.93 -4.89 15.09
CA GLN A 143 -16.51 -3.67 14.52
C GLN A 143 -15.73 -2.45 15.00
N ALA A 144 -14.73 -2.04 14.22
CA ALA A 144 -14.20 -0.68 14.27
C ALA A 144 -15.05 0.19 13.34
N SER A 145 -15.54 1.33 13.85
CA SER A 145 -16.30 2.29 13.05
C SER A 145 -15.32 3.24 12.36
N TYR A 146 -15.25 3.16 11.03
CA TYR A 146 -14.51 4.11 10.21
C TYR A 146 -15.49 5.01 9.44
N PRO A 147 -15.15 6.29 9.19
CA PRO A 147 -15.98 7.18 8.38
C PRO A 147 -15.86 6.92 6.87
N PHE A 148 -15.51 5.70 6.47
CA PHE A 148 -15.25 5.28 5.10
C PHE A 148 -15.98 3.98 4.78
N ALA A 149 -16.28 3.75 3.51
CA ALA A 149 -16.79 2.46 3.06
C ALA A 149 -15.78 1.36 3.45
N THR A 150 -16.27 0.37 4.19
CA THR A 150 -15.44 -0.65 4.84
C THR A 150 -15.77 -2.02 4.27
N TYR A 151 -14.74 -2.76 3.88
CA TYR A 151 -14.85 -4.08 3.27
C TYR A 151 -14.08 -5.10 4.12
N THR A 152 -14.50 -6.36 4.08
CA THR A 152 -13.82 -7.49 4.73
C THR A 152 -13.23 -8.47 3.71
N SER A 153 -13.42 -8.20 2.42
CA SER A 153 -12.93 -8.98 1.29
C SER A 153 -12.17 -8.10 0.31
N LEU A 154 -10.93 -8.47 0.00
CA LEU A 154 -10.11 -7.73 -0.96
C LEU A 154 -10.74 -7.76 -2.36
N LYS A 155 -11.39 -8.87 -2.71
CA LYS A 155 -12.10 -9.01 -3.99
C LYS A 155 -13.23 -8.00 -4.12
N GLU A 156 -14.05 -7.84 -3.08
CA GLU A 156 -15.17 -6.89 -3.08
C GLU A 156 -14.66 -5.46 -3.16
N LEU A 157 -13.59 -5.16 -2.42
CA LEU A 157 -12.94 -3.86 -2.44
C LEU A 157 -12.42 -3.53 -3.85
N CYS A 158 -11.65 -4.43 -4.47
CA CYS A 158 -11.16 -4.24 -5.84
C CYS A 158 -12.29 -4.07 -6.85
N SER A 159 -13.38 -4.83 -6.72
CA SER A 159 -14.55 -4.72 -7.59
C SER A 159 -15.24 -3.36 -7.45
N HIS A 160 -15.28 -2.81 -6.24
CA HIS A 160 -15.80 -1.47 -6.00
C HIS A 160 -14.92 -0.38 -6.62
N CYS A 161 -13.59 -0.51 -6.50
CA CYS A 161 -12.65 0.39 -7.17
C CYS A 161 -12.84 0.39 -8.69
N LEU A 162 -12.92 -0.80 -9.31
CA LEU A 162 -13.17 -0.93 -10.75
C LEU A 162 -14.47 -0.25 -11.18
N SER A 163 -15.56 -0.52 -10.48
CA SER A 163 -16.87 0.10 -10.77
C SER A 163 -16.80 1.63 -10.68
N HIS A 164 -16.04 2.17 -9.73
CA HIS A 164 -15.85 3.61 -9.60
C HIS A 164 -15.05 4.20 -10.76
N LEU A 165 -13.96 3.54 -11.17
CA LEU A 165 -13.12 3.97 -12.29
C LEU A 165 -13.87 3.93 -13.63
N ASP A 166 -14.70 2.90 -13.86
CA ASP A 166 -15.54 2.79 -15.05
C ASP A 166 -16.56 3.92 -15.14
N ASN A 167 -17.29 4.18 -14.04
CA ASN A 167 -18.27 5.26 -13.97
C ASN A 167 -17.62 6.65 -14.18
N ALA A 168 -16.45 6.89 -13.60
CA ALA A 168 -15.70 8.13 -13.79
C ALA A 168 -15.26 8.31 -15.25
N SER A 169 -14.86 7.22 -15.91
CA SER A 169 -14.48 7.21 -17.32
C SER A 169 -15.66 7.51 -18.24
N GLU A 170 -16.83 6.93 -17.98
CA GLU A 170 -18.06 7.17 -18.75
C GLU A 170 -18.58 8.61 -18.59
N ALA A 171 -18.56 9.16 -17.38
CA ALA A 171 -18.93 10.55 -17.09
C ALA A 171 -18.02 11.54 -17.85
N CYS A 172 -16.71 11.27 -17.90
CA CYS A 172 -15.76 12.11 -18.64
C CYS A 172 -15.99 12.06 -20.16
N ARG A 173 -16.40 10.91 -20.72
CA ARG A 173 -16.73 10.76 -22.15
C ARG A 173 -18.01 11.49 -22.54
N THR A 174 -19.02 11.47 -21.67
CA THR A 174 -20.31 12.13 -21.92
C THR A 174 -20.22 13.64 -21.76
N ALA A 175 -19.41 14.16 -20.84
CA ALA A 175 -19.18 15.60 -20.66
C ALA A 175 -18.38 16.27 -21.81
N LYS A 176 -17.74 15.48 -22.68
CA LYS A 176 -16.98 15.96 -23.85
C LYS A 176 -17.76 15.92 -25.17
N ARG A 177 -19.05 15.54 -25.14
CA ARG A 177 -19.96 15.57 -26.29
C ARG A 177 -20.89 16.77 -26.18
#